data_AF-A0A645J3T3-F1
#
_entry.id   AF-A0A645J3T3-F1
#
_cell.length_a   1.000
_cell.length_b   1.000
_cell.length_c   1.000
_cell.angle_alpha   90.00
_cell.angle_beta   90.00
_cell.angle_gamma   90.00
#
_symmetry.space_group_name_H-M   'P 1'
#
loop_
_entity.id
_entity.type
_entity.pdbx_description
1 polymer ?
#
loop_
_entity_poly.entity_id
_entity_poly.type
_entity_poly.pdbx_seq_one_letter_code
_entity_poly.pdbx_strand_id
1 'polypeptide(L)' 'MVENSSFLLLEALAESAAQLCLAIPGVRSVNVRITKPRAALRRESISVEIDRP' A
#
# COMPACT_ATOMS: atom_id res chain seq x y z
N MET A 1 3.19 10.54 7.40
CA MET A 1 2.36 11.44 6.57
C MET A 1 2.52 11.01 5.10
N VAL A 2 1.61 10.16 4.59
CA VAL A 2 1.64 9.65 3.19
C VAL A 2 0.88 10.58 2.23
N GLU A 3 0.05 11.45 2.80
CA GLU A 3 -0.94 12.29 2.13
C GLU A 3 -0.32 13.36 1.22
N ASN A 4 0.96 13.67 1.40
CA ASN A 4 1.68 14.71 0.66
C ASN A 4 2.68 14.16 -0.38
N SER A 5 2.62 12.87 -0.69
CA SER A 5 3.55 12.19 -1.59
C SER A 5 2.86 11.77 -2.89
N SER A 6 3.37 12.27 -4.02
CA SER A 6 2.99 11.79 -5.36
C SER A 6 3.67 10.45 -5.66
N PHE A 7 3.04 9.35 -5.24
CA PHE A 7 3.53 8.03 -5.63
C PHE A 7 3.12 7.71 -7.06
N LEU A 8 4.12 7.51 -7.93
CA LEU A 8 3.92 7.05 -9.31
C LEU A 8 3.52 5.56 -9.36
N LEU A 9 3.86 4.80 -8.32
CA LEU A 9 3.66 3.35 -8.23
C LEU A 9 2.91 2.99 -6.94
N LEU A 10 1.90 2.13 -7.04
CA LEU A 10 1.11 1.63 -5.91
C LEU A 10 1.96 0.76 -4.95
N GLU A 11 2.99 0.11 -5.47
CA GLU A 11 3.93 -0.72 -4.70
C GLU A 11 4.71 0.11 -3.68
N ALA A 12 5.22 1.29 -4.08
CA ALA A 12 5.97 2.17 -3.20
C ALA A 12 5.10 2.72 -2.04
N LEU A 13 3.83 2.97 -2.33
CA LEU A 13 2.84 3.37 -1.32
C LEU A 13 2.56 2.21 -0.35
N ALA A 14 2.37 1.00 -0.88
CA ALA A 14 2.12 -0.19 -0.06
C ALA A 14 3.31 -0.50 0.85
N GLU A 15 4.53 -0.43 0.33
CA GLU A 15 5.76 -0.66 1.09
C GLU A 15 5.96 0.39 2.19
N SER A 16 5.73 1.67 1.89
CA SER A 16 5.82 2.74 2.89
C SER A 16 4.79 2.56 4.02
N ALA A 17 3.58 2.13 3.69
CA ALA A 17 2.55 1.81 4.67
C ALA A 17 2.94 0.60 5.54
N ALA A 18 3.46 -0.47 4.92
CA ALA A 18 3.92 -1.65 5.65
C ALA A 18 5.08 -1.33 6.61
N GLN A 19 6.05 -0.52 6.19
CA GLN A 19 7.16 -0.09 7.06
C GLN A 19 6.67 0.73 8.26
N LEU A 20 5.69 1.62 8.07
CA LEU A 20 5.09 2.37 9.17
C LEU A 20 4.37 1.44 10.17
N CYS A 21 3.68 0.41 9.68
CA CYS A 21 3.02 -0.58 10.53
C CYS A 21 4.02 -1.47 11.28
N LEU A 22 5.11 -1.91 10.64
CA LEU A 22 6.16 -2.73 11.27
C LEU A 22 7.01 -1.94 12.28
N ALA A 23 7.09 -0.62 12.14
CA ALA A 23 7.75 0.23 13.12
C ALA A 23 7.02 0.27 14.48
N ILE A 24 5.80 -0.26 14.56
CA ILE A 24 5.04 -0.34 15.81
C ILE A 24 5.53 -1.54 16.63
N PRO A 25 6.02 -1.32 17.87
CA PRO A 25 6.50 -2.41 18.71
C PRO A 25 5.40 -3.43 18.99
N GLY A 26 5.69 -4.71 18.69
CA GLY A 26 4.77 -5.84 18.87
C GLY A 26 4.08 -6.32 17.59
N VAL A 27 4.19 -5.58 16.49
CA VAL A 27 3.73 -6.03 15.16
C VAL A 27 4.75 -7.03 14.59
N ARG A 28 4.26 -8.19 14.16
CA ARG A 28 5.06 -9.35 13.70
C ARG A 28 4.88 -9.68 12.22
N SER A 29 3.89 -9.04 11.61
CA SER A 29 3.56 -9.13 10.21
C SER A 29 2.48 -8.10 9.92
N VAL A 30 2.46 -7.59 8.70
CA VAL A 30 1.47 -6.65 8.19
C VAL A 30 1.05 -7.08 6.79
N ASN A 31 -0.27 -7.10 6.58
CA ASN A 31 -0.87 -7.23 5.26
C ASN A 31 -1.41 -5.87 4.82
N VAL A 32 -0.90 -5.33 3.71
CA VAL A 32 -1.34 -4.04 3.18
C VAL A 32 -2.01 -4.26 1.83
N ARG A 33 -3.29 -3.90 1.75
CA ARG A 33 -4.06 -3.88 0.49
C ARG A 33 -4.37 -2.45 0.11
N ILE A 34 -3.93 -2.04 -1.07
CA ILE A 34 -4.21 -0.73 -1.65
C ILE A 34 -5.01 -0.91 -2.93
N THR A 35 -6.19 -0.33 -2.97
CA THR A 35 -7.06 -0.34 -4.15
C THR A 35 -7.09 1.05 -4.77
N LYS A 36 -6.73 1.14 -6.06
CA LYS A 36 -6.94 2.34 -6.86
C LYS A 36 -8.19 2.15 -7.72
N PRO A 37 -9.34 2.72 -7.32
CA PRO A 37 -10.55 2.65 -8.13
C PRO A 37 -10.32 3.39 -9.45
N ARG A 38 -10.86 2.86 -10.55
CA ARG A 38 -10.76 3.45 -11.90
C ARG A 38 -9.33 3.56 -12.46
N ALA A 39 -8.40 2.73 -12.00
CA ALA A 39 -6.99 2.79 -12.42
C ALA A 39 -6.71 2.39 -13.88
N ALA A 40 -7.63 1.66 -14.52
CA ALA A 40 -7.48 1.24 -15.91
C ALA A 40 -8.77 1.54 -16.68
N LEU A 41 -8.62 2.08 -17.89
CA LEU A 41 -9.71 2.50 -18.80
C LEU A 41 -10.80 1.44 -19.06
N ARG A 42 -10.59 0.17 -18.67
CA ARG A 42 -11.53 -0.95 -18.82
C ARG A 42 -11.68 -1.86 -17.59
N ARG A 43 -11.13 -1.49 -16.42
CA ARG A 43 -11.36 -2.24 -15.17
C ARG A 43 -11.87 -1.30 -14.08
N GLU A 44 -12.86 -1.80 -13.33
CA GLU A 44 -13.48 -1.07 -12.22
C GLU A 44 -12.46 -0.67 -11.15
N SER A 45 -11.46 -1.53 -10.87
CA SER A 45 -10.41 -1.28 -9.89
C SER A 45 -9.13 -2.08 -10.20
N ILE A 46 -7.97 -1.56 -9.79
CA ILE A 46 -6.75 -2.35 -9.63
C ILE A 46 -6.33 -2.32 -8.16
N SER A 47 -5.88 -3.45 -7.65
CA SER A 47 -5.46 -3.59 -6.26
C SER A 47 -4.06 -4.18 -6.20
N VAL A 48 -3.25 -3.68 -5.28
CA VAL A 48 -1.96 -4.24 -4.90
C VAL A 48 -2.08 -4.73 -3.47
N GLU A 49 -1.62 -5.95 -3.21
CA GLU A 49 -1.55 -6.53 -1.88
C GLU A 49 -0.12 -6.99 -1.63
N ILE A 50 0.42 -6.61 -0.47
CA ILE A 50 1.72 -7.09 -0.01
C ILE A 50 1.59 -7.67 1.39
N ASP A 51 2.36 -8.72 1.61
CA ASP A 51 2.58 -9.32 2.91
C ASP A 51 4.04 -9.07 3.31
N ARG A 52 4.25 -8.59 4.54
CA ARG A 52 5.57 -8.38 5.12
C ARG A 52 5.60 -8.95 6.54
N PRO A 53 6.61 -9.76 6.90
CA PRO A 53 6.86 -10.16 8.27
C PRO A 53 7.46 -9.01 9.08
#